data_AF-K1JQ79-F1
#
_entry.id   AF-K1JQ79-F1
#
_cell.length_a   1.000
_cell.length_b   1.000
_cell.length_c   1.000
_cell.angle_alpha   90.00
_cell.angle_beta   90.00
_cell.angle_gamma   90.00
#
_symmetry.space_group_name_H-M   'P 1'
#
loop_
_entity.id
_entity.type
_entity.pdbx_description
1 polymer ?
#
loop_
_entity_poly.entity_id
_entity_poly.type
_entity_poly.pdbx_seq_one_letter_code
_entity_poly.pdbx_strand_id
1 'polypeptide(L)'
;MNQSLPLLTPLRGIAALMVVLFHARLLLFPQWMESIAGHTQLIENGYLWVDLFFILSGLVLAHVYGEAFARTPRTIGYGRFLWLRLTRVYPLYLVTLLLLVGWELYKARHGIAFYAGPLFKMWEWEGMPPFGSPFTPAEALPSSLLLLQVVTDHGLTWNFAAWSLSVEWISYLLFPLLIPLAVTRSRWSNLAPLLALTVLAFIVHSRGTLDVTSGALAIGRGVSEFVLGLWLLPKVKAARQWPMMQQDLPLLLAFLLPFALMQFTMTPQLTLLLISAYVLLIWIAACQGDRQSPLLRLLDNRVTNWLGDLSYSIYLLHALVLLTGCELVHYLAPGLTVWWYAQTNPLLGVLATLLMLAVLIGLSALSYTLLERPLQRRLRRLGKARQPVMEQAG
;
A
#
# COMPACT_ATOMS: atom_id res chain seq x y z
N MET A 1 -16.34 8.87 21.64
CA MET A 1 -16.32 7.46 21.20
C MET A 1 -15.81 7.43 19.77
N ASN A 2 -14.61 6.89 19.52
CA ASN A 2 -14.14 6.68 18.14
C ASN A 2 -14.94 5.53 17.55
N GLN A 3 -15.99 5.86 16.81
CA GLN A 3 -16.80 4.87 16.10
C GLN A 3 -15.93 4.11 15.10
N SER A 4 -16.15 2.80 14.96
CA SER A 4 -15.56 1.98 13.92
C SER A 4 -15.95 2.52 12.54
N LEU A 5 -15.02 2.45 11.60
CA LEU A 5 -15.30 2.62 10.17
C LEU A 5 -15.29 1.22 9.56
N PRO A 6 -16.45 0.51 9.57
CA PRO A 6 -16.55 -0.83 9.00
C PRO A 6 -16.19 -0.80 7.51
N LEU A 7 -15.84 -1.96 6.95
CA LEU A 7 -15.33 -2.16 5.58
C LEU A 7 -13.95 -1.57 5.26
N LEU A 8 -13.47 -0.53 5.93
CA LEU A 8 -12.15 0.03 5.60
C LEU A 8 -11.02 -0.99 5.83
N THR A 9 -11.15 -1.83 6.86
CA THR A 9 -10.20 -2.93 7.10
C THR A 9 -10.27 -4.00 6.00
N PRO A 10 -11.44 -4.60 5.68
CA PRO A 10 -11.61 -5.47 4.53
C PRO A 10 -11.06 -4.94 3.20
N LEU A 11 -11.36 -3.68 2.85
CA LEU A 11 -10.92 -3.07 1.60
C LEU A 11 -9.39 -3.05 1.47
N ARG A 12 -8.66 -2.82 2.58
CA ARG A 12 -7.20 -2.91 2.60
C ARG A 12 -6.70 -4.31 2.28
N GLY A 13 -7.38 -5.34 2.77
CA GLY A 13 -7.02 -6.74 2.50
C GLY A 13 -7.16 -7.05 1.01
N ILE A 14 -8.28 -6.66 0.41
CA ILE A 14 -8.53 -6.82 -1.03
C ILE A 14 -7.46 -6.07 -1.84
N ALA A 15 -7.20 -4.80 -1.52
CA ALA A 15 -6.20 -3.99 -2.21
C ALA A 15 -4.79 -4.59 -2.12
N ALA A 16 -4.38 -5.09 -0.95
CA ALA A 16 -3.08 -5.75 -0.79
C ALA A 16 -2.96 -6.97 -1.70
N LEU A 17 -3.99 -7.80 -1.78
CA LEU A 17 -4.00 -8.98 -2.65
C LEU A 17 -3.94 -8.60 -4.14
N MET A 18 -4.64 -7.55 -4.57
CA MET A 18 -4.59 -7.10 -5.96
C MET A 18 -3.19 -6.58 -6.35
N VAL A 19 -2.52 -5.85 -5.46
CA VAL A 19 -1.11 -5.44 -5.68
C VAL A 19 -0.20 -6.66 -5.77
N VAL A 20 -0.40 -7.66 -4.92
CA VAL A 20 0.39 -8.91 -4.96
C VAL A 20 0.20 -9.63 -6.28
N LEU A 21 -1.04 -9.75 -6.76
CA LEU A 21 -1.33 -10.42 -8.03
C LEU A 21 -0.67 -9.72 -9.22
N PHE A 22 -0.66 -8.38 -9.24
CA PHE A 22 0.08 -7.62 -10.25
C PHE A 22 1.59 -7.96 -10.24
N HIS A 23 2.24 -7.90 -9.08
CA HIS A 23 3.67 -8.21 -8.98
C HIS A 23 3.96 -9.70 -9.24
N ALA A 24 3.08 -10.60 -8.80
CA ALA A 24 3.23 -12.02 -9.09
C ALA A 24 3.14 -12.28 -10.59
N ARG A 25 2.25 -11.57 -11.30
CA ARG A 25 2.18 -11.66 -12.76
C ARG A 25 3.46 -11.16 -13.42
N LEU A 26 4.07 -10.09 -12.91
CA LEU A 26 5.37 -9.60 -13.39
C LEU A 26 6.50 -10.61 -13.17
N LEU A 27 6.70 -11.08 -11.93
CA LEU A 27 7.90 -11.84 -11.56
C LEU A 27 7.74 -13.37 -11.73
N LEU A 28 6.59 -13.91 -11.35
CA LEU A 28 6.37 -15.35 -11.26
C LEU A 28 5.69 -15.92 -12.51
N PHE A 29 4.85 -15.13 -13.20
CA PHE A 29 4.03 -15.58 -14.33
C PHE A 29 4.18 -14.73 -15.63
N PRO A 30 5.36 -14.22 -15.99
CA PRO A 30 5.50 -13.28 -17.12
C PRO A 30 5.05 -13.88 -18.46
N GLN A 31 5.17 -15.20 -18.64
CA GLN A 31 4.82 -15.90 -19.87
C GLN A 31 3.32 -15.89 -20.20
N TRP A 32 2.46 -15.60 -19.22
CA TRP A 32 1.00 -15.50 -19.43
C TRP A 32 0.52 -14.05 -19.59
N MET A 33 1.40 -13.06 -19.64
CA MET A 33 1.04 -11.64 -19.75
C MET A 33 0.06 -11.40 -20.91
N GLU A 34 0.42 -11.80 -22.14
CA GLU A 34 -0.43 -11.56 -23.32
C GLU A 34 -1.76 -12.31 -23.24
N SER A 35 -1.75 -13.55 -22.76
CA SER A 35 -2.95 -14.37 -22.61
C SER A 35 -3.93 -13.76 -21.60
N ILE A 36 -3.43 -13.28 -20.46
CA ILE A 36 -4.24 -12.63 -19.42
C ILE A 36 -4.74 -11.28 -19.93
N ALA A 37 -3.84 -10.43 -20.43
CA ALA A 37 -4.14 -9.09 -20.92
C ALA A 37 -5.15 -9.11 -22.08
N GLY A 38 -5.13 -10.15 -22.91
CA GLY A 38 -6.11 -10.38 -23.98
C GLY A 38 -7.54 -10.63 -23.49
N HIS A 39 -7.73 -11.07 -22.24
CA HIS A 39 -9.04 -11.33 -21.65
C HIS A 39 -9.44 -10.31 -20.59
N THR A 40 -8.48 -9.78 -19.83
CA THR A 40 -8.73 -8.81 -18.76
C THR A 40 -7.49 -7.96 -18.47
N GLN A 41 -7.69 -6.66 -18.30
CA GLN A 41 -6.64 -5.74 -17.83
C GLN A 41 -6.58 -5.62 -16.30
N LEU A 42 -7.42 -6.37 -15.58
CA LEU A 42 -7.55 -6.23 -14.13
C LEU A 42 -6.24 -6.44 -13.37
N ILE A 43 -5.48 -7.46 -13.77
CA ILE A 43 -4.20 -7.79 -13.14
C ILE A 43 -3.13 -6.77 -13.53
N GLU A 44 -3.06 -6.35 -14.81
CA GLU A 44 -2.08 -5.34 -15.27
C GLU A 44 -2.29 -3.97 -14.63
N ASN A 45 -3.54 -3.62 -14.33
CA ASN A 45 -3.88 -2.39 -13.62
C ASN A 45 -3.77 -2.52 -12.10
N GLY A 46 -3.32 -3.67 -11.58
CA GLY A 46 -3.32 -3.96 -10.15
C GLY A 46 -2.38 -3.08 -9.31
N TYR A 47 -1.41 -2.40 -9.94
CA TYR A 47 -0.57 -1.41 -9.26
C TYR A 47 -1.37 -0.21 -8.71
N LEU A 48 -2.51 0.12 -9.32
CA LEU A 48 -3.35 1.27 -8.93
C LEU A 48 -4.11 1.06 -7.61
N TRP A 49 -4.08 -0.15 -7.05
CA TRP A 49 -4.61 -0.38 -5.70
C TRP A 49 -3.77 0.28 -4.61
N VAL A 50 -2.54 0.69 -4.91
CA VAL A 50 -1.72 1.53 -4.00
C VAL A 50 -2.38 2.89 -3.75
N ASP A 51 -3.09 3.44 -4.73
CA ASP A 51 -3.75 4.75 -4.64
C ASP A 51 -4.90 4.72 -3.63
N LEU A 52 -5.64 3.61 -3.61
CA LEU A 52 -6.66 3.37 -2.58
C LEU A 52 -6.04 3.35 -1.16
N PHE A 53 -4.81 2.85 -0.98
CA PHE A 53 -4.13 2.92 0.31
C PHE A 53 -3.80 4.36 0.72
N PHE A 54 -3.36 5.22 -0.20
CA PHE A 54 -3.08 6.62 0.09
C PHE A 54 -4.34 7.36 0.55
N ILE A 55 -5.47 7.19 -0.17
CA ILE A 55 -6.76 7.80 0.20
C ILE A 55 -7.26 7.26 1.56
N LEU A 56 -7.18 5.95 1.78
CA LEU A 56 -7.55 5.35 3.06
C LEU A 56 -6.69 5.87 4.22
N SER A 57 -5.37 6.04 4.00
CA SER A 57 -4.46 6.55 5.02
C SER A 57 -4.88 7.95 5.47
N GLY A 58 -5.20 8.84 4.51
CA GLY A 58 -5.73 10.18 4.78
C GLY A 58 -7.00 10.13 5.63
N LEU A 59 -8.02 9.39 5.20
CA LEU A 59 -9.30 9.30 5.93
C LEU A 59 -9.12 8.74 7.35
N VAL A 60 -8.34 7.67 7.50
CA VAL A 60 -8.11 7.03 8.81
C VAL A 60 -7.35 7.98 9.75
N LEU A 61 -6.35 8.71 9.26
CA LEU A 61 -5.63 9.68 10.08
C LEU A 61 -6.52 10.86 10.46
N ALA A 62 -7.31 11.40 9.54
CA ALA A 62 -8.28 12.44 9.84
C ALA A 62 -9.30 11.97 10.90
N HIS A 63 -9.81 10.73 10.80
CA HIS A 63 -10.76 10.18 11.77
C HIS A 63 -10.16 10.02 13.18
N VAL A 64 -8.92 9.52 13.27
CA VAL A 64 -8.26 9.26 14.56
C VAL A 64 -7.76 10.55 15.23
N TYR A 65 -7.24 11.50 14.46
CA TYR A 65 -6.54 12.67 14.99
C TYR A 65 -7.27 14.00 14.76
N GLY A 66 -8.25 14.06 13.86
CA GLY A 66 -8.90 15.31 13.45
C GLY A 66 -9.54 16.08 14.60
N GLU A 67 -10.21 15.40 15.54
CA GLU A 67 -10.82 16.07 16.70
C GLU A 67 -9.79 16.56 17.72
N ALA A 68 -8.69 15.83 17.90
CA ALA A 68 -7.62 16.22 18.81
C ALA A 68 -6.89 17.46 18.28
N PHE A 69 -6.58 17.51 16.98
CA PHE A 69 -6.00 18.68 16.34
C PHE A 69 -6.96 19.88 16.30
N ALA A 70 -8.28 19.65 16.20
CA ALA A 70 -9.30 20.71 16.20
C ALA A 70 -9.43 21.42 17.56
N ARG A 71 -9.34 20.67 18.67
CA ARG A 71 -9.60 21.19 20.03
C ARG A 71 -8.37 21.81 20.67
N THR A 72 -7.18 21.27 20.40
CA THR A 72 -5.94 21.88 20.89
C THR A 72 -4.77 21.39 20.03
N PRO A 73 -4.17 22.25 19.18
CA PRO A 73 -2.99 21.88 18.40
C PRO A 73 -1.83 21.33 19.24
N ARG A 74 -1.82 21.61 20.55
CA ARG A 74 -0.77 21.23 21.51
C ARG A 74 -1.00 19.90 22.26
N THR A 75 -2.17 19.26 22.25
CA THR A 75 -2.46 18.12 23.16
C THR A 75 -2.04 16.74 22.64
N ILE A 76 -1.84 16.57 21.33
CA ILE A 76 -1.06 15.44 20.80
C ILE A 76 0.25 16.03 20.31
N GLY A 77 1.29 15.94 21.15
CA GLY A 77 2.64 16.31 20.73
C GLY A 77 2.95 15.61 19.39
N TYR A 78 3.28 16.39 18.36
CA TYR A 78 3.54 15.88 17.01
C TYR A 78 4.58 14.75 17.03
N GLY A 79 5.58 14.81 17.92
CA GLY A 79 6.52 13.72 18.16
C GLY A 79 5.87 12.42 18.63
N ARG A 80 4.83 12.46 19.48
CA ARG A 80 4.05 11.27 19.87
C ARG A 80 3.24 10.74 18.70
N PHE A 81 2.66 11.62 17.87
CA PHE A 81 1.99 11.20 16.64
C PHE A 81 2.96 10.44 15.72
N LEU A 82 4.12 11.04 15.41
CA LEU A 82 5.16 10.42 14.58
C LEU A 82 5.66 9.10 15.18
N TRP A 83 5.87 9.04 16.51
CA TRP A 83 6.24 7.79 17.18
C TRP A 83 5.20 6.68 16.99
N LEU A 84 3.91 6.99 17.14
CA LEU A 84 2.83 6.00 16.93
C LEU A 84 2.75 5.51 15.48
N ARG A 85 3.13 6.35 14.51
CA ARG A 85 3.21 5.99 13.09
C ARG A 85 4.45 5.16 12.80
N LEU A 86 5.62 5.61 13.25
CA LEU A 86 6.90 4.91 13.09
C LEU A 86 6.83 3.50 13.67
N THR A 87 6.30 3.35 14.88
CA THR A 87 6.13 2.03 15.53
C THR A 87 5.08 1.13 14.87
N ARG A 88 4.29 1.67 13.92
CA ARG A 88 3.37 0.89 13.11
C ARG A 88 4.00 0.39 11.82
N VAL A 89 4.82 1.20 11.16
CA VAL A 89 5.38 0.86 9.83
C VAL A 89 6.83 0.35 9.93
N TYR A 90 7.69 1.02 10.66
CA TYR A 90 9.13 0.76 10.60
C TYR A 90 9.58 -0.63 11.03
N PRO A 91 8.99 -1.29 12.05
CA PRO A 91 9.54 -2.56 12.53
C PRO A 91 9.56 -3.69 11.51
N LEU A 92 8.44 -3.93 10.81
CA LEU A 92 8.43 -4.96 9.77
C LEU A 92 9.28 -4.55 8.58
N TYR A 93 9.23 -3.28 8.19
CA TYR A 93 10.06 -2.73 7.12
C TYR A 93 11.55 -2.98 7.37
N LEU A 94 12.02 -2.71 8.59
CA LEU A 94 13.41 -2.94 8.95
C LEU A 94 13.75 -4.43 8.89
N VAL A 95 12.85 -5.33 9.31
CA VAL A 95 13.08 -6.78 9.20
C VAL A 95 13.21 -7.20 7.72
N THR A 96 12.34 -6.71 6.83
CA THR A 96 12.44 -7.08 5.41
C THR A 96 13.71 -6.50 4.76
N LEU A 97 14.08 -5.27 5.11
CA LEU A 97 15.34 -4.67 4.67
C LEU A 97 16.55 -5.49 5.13
N LEU A 98 16.60 -5.88 6.40
CA LEU A 98 17.70 -6.69 6.95
C LEU A 98 17.77 -8.08 6.32
N LEU A 99 16.63 -8.70 6.00
CA LEU A 99 16.60 -9.98 5.29
C LEU A 99 17.17 -9.86 3.87
N LEU A 100 16.82 -8.79 3.15
CA LEU A 100 17.35 -8.52 1.81
C LEU A 100 18.86 -8.23 1.85
N VAL A 101 19.33 -7.42 2.80
CA VAL A 101 20.77 -7.18 3.02
C VAL A 101 21.49 -8.47 3.37
N GLY A 102 20.92 -9.28 4.28
CA GLY A 102 21.48 -10.58 4.64
C GLY A 102 21.60 -11.53 3.46
N TRP A 103 20.61 -11.51 2.56
CA TRP A 103 20.63 -12.29 1.34
C TRP A 103 21.71 -11.81 0.34
N GLU A 104 21.83 -10.51 0.11
CA GLU A 104 22.93 -9.95 -0.73
C GLU A 104 24.31 -10.27 -0.15
N LEU A 105 24.49 -10.20 1.17
CA LEU A 105 25.72 -10.61 1.83
C LEU A 105 26.01 -12.11 1.66
N TYR A 106 24.98 -12.95 1.72
CA TYR A 106 25.11 -14.39 1.46
C TYR A 106 25.54 -14.64 0.01
N LYS A 107 24.91 -13.96 -0.95
CA LYS A 107 25.28 -14.03 -2.38
C LYS A 107 26.73 -13.62 -2.61
N ALA A 108 27.18 -12.53 -1.98
CA ALA A 108 28.56 -12.05 -2.05
C ALA A 108 29.58 -13.07 -1.55
N ARG A 109 29.27 -13.81 -0.48
CA ARG A 109 30.15 -14.85 0.07
C ARG A 109 30.22 -16.12 -0.77
N HIS A 110 29.16 -16.45 -1.49
CA HIS A 110 29.04 -17.71 -2.24
C HIS A 110 29.17 -17.53 -3.76
N GLY A 111 29.46 -16.32 -4.24
CA GLY A 111 29.58 -16.02 -5.67
C GLY A 111 28.27 -16.22 -6.44
N ILE A 112 27.13 -15.96 -5.80
CA ILE A 112 25.81 -16.10 -6.41
C ILE A 112 25.45 -14.79 -7.11
N ALA A 113 25.04 -14.86 -8.36
CA ALA A 113 24.61 -13.70 -9.13
C ALA A 113 23.10 -13.43 -8.99
N PHE A 114 22.68 -12.21 -9.32
CA PHE A 114 21.27 -11.80 -9.29
C PHE A 114 20.41 -12.57 -10.31
N TYR A 115 19.19 -12.95 -9.91
CA TYR A 115 18.21 -13.62 -10.77
C TYR A 115 16.79 -13.23 -10.42
N ALA A 116 15.94 -12.84 -11.36
CA ALA A 116 14.53 -12.55 -11.04
C ALA A 116 13.55 -13.00 -12.13
N GLY A 117 13.98 -13.95 -12.97
CA GLY A 117 13.20 -14.48 -14.07
C GLY A 117 13.33 -13.70 -15.39
N PRO A 118 12.52 -14.06 -16.41
CA PRO A 118 12.70 -13.63 -17.80
C PRO A 118 12.65 -12.11 -18.03
N LEU A 119 11.85 -11.37 -17.26
CA LEU A 119 11.76 -9.90 -17.42
C LEU A 119 13.10 -9.22 -17.13
N PHE A 120 13.80 -9.64 -16.07
CA PHE A 120 15.06 -9.04 -15.67
C PHE A 120 16.23 -9.49 -16.54
N LYS A 121 16.10 -10.65 -17.18
CA LYS A 121 16.97 -11.06 -18.28
C LYS A 121 16.89 -10.10 -19.45
N MET A 122 15.68 -9.67 -19.84
CA MET A 122 15.49 -8.71 -20.94
C MET A 122 16.08 -7.33 -20.62
N TRP A 123 16.19 -6.97 -19.34
CA TRP A 123 16.83 -5.73 -18.89
C TRP A 123 18.34 -5.85 -18.64
N GLU A 124 18.95 -7.00 -18.98
CA GLU A 124 20.38 -7.27 -18.79
C GLU A 124 20.82 -7.21 -17.31
N TRP A 125 19.91 -7.46 -16.37
CA TRP A 125 20.21 -7.45 -14.93
C TRP A 125 20.51 -8.85 -14.38
N GLU A 126 20.11 -9.91 -15.09
CA GLU A 126 20.47 -11.29 -14.74
C GLU A 126 22.00 -11.46 -14.76
N GLY A 127 22.55 -12.08 -13.73
CA GLY A 127 23.99 -12.28 -13.63
C GLY A 127 24.77 -11.11 -13.00
N MET A 128 24.10 -10.00 -12.65
CA MET A 128 24.76 -8.90 -11.94
C MET A 128 25.36 -9.37 -10.60
N PRO A 129 26.52 -8.82 -10.20
CA PRO A 129 27.12 -9.14 -8.92
C PRO A 129 26.20 -8.67 -7.77
N PRO A 130 26.36 -9.25 -6.58
CA PRO A 130 25.66 -8.78 -5.38
C PRO A 130 25.85 -7.29 -5.16
N PHE A 131 24.78 -6.62 -4.72
CA PHE A 131 24.69 -5.15 -4.63
C PHE A 131 24.81 -4.37 -5.96
N GLY A 132 24.89 -5.05 -7.12
CA GLY A 132 25.00 -4.41 -8.43
C GLY A 132 23.65 -4.20 -9.14
N SER A 133 22.58 -4.84 -8.67
CA SER A 133 21.23 -4.71 -9.24
C SER A 133 20.63 -3.33 -8.91
N PRO A 134 19.82 -2.73 -9.80
CA PRO A 134 19.10 -1.48 -9.50
C PRO A 134 18.17 -1.57 -8.29
N PHE A 135 17.78 -2.77 -7.88
CA PHE A 135 17.01 -2.98 -6.64
C PHE A 135 17.88 -3.06 -5.41
N THR A 136 19.13 -3.52 -5.46
CA THR A 136 19.94 -3.72 -4.24
C THR A 136 21.22 -2.88 -4.16
N PRO A 137 21.26 -1.63 -4.68
CA PRO A 137 22.47 -0.83 -4.61
C PRO A 137 22.82 -0.46 -3.16
N ALA A 138 24.09 -0.60 -2.81
CA ALA A 138 24.58 -0.32 -1.46
C ALA A 138 24.41 1.17 -1.10
N GLU A 139 24.57 2.07 -2.06
CA GLU A 139 24.38 3.51 -1.91
C GLU A 139 22.94 3.91 -1.56
N ALA A 140 21.94 3.06 -1.80
CA ALA A 140 20.54 3.31 -1.42
C ALA A 140 20.21 2.87 0.01
N LEU A 141 21.15 2.26 0.75
CA LEU A 141 20.91 1.86 2.14
C LEU A 141 20.57 3.04 3.06
N PRO A 142 21.24 4.20 3.00
CA PRO A 142 20.90 5.33 3.86
C PRO A 142 19.48 5.85 3.62
N SER A 143 19.07 6.01 2.35
CA SER A 143 17.71 6.46 2.03
C SER A 143 16.67 5.42 2.40
N SER A 144 16.96 4.13 2.23
CA SER A 144 16.10 3.02 2.66
C SER A 144 15.93 2.99 4.19
N LEU A 145 17.02 3.07 4.95
CA LEU A 145 16.98 3.10 6.41
C LEU A 145 16.15 4.26 6.96
N LEU A 146 16.11 5.39 6.26
CA LEU A 146 15.32 6.56 6.64
C LEU A 146 13.88 6.56 6.09
N LEU A 147 13.48 5.54 5.31
CA LEU A 147 12.23 5.54 4.54
C LEU A 147 12.11 6.78 3.63
N LEU A 148 13.21 7.16 2.98
CA LEU A 148 13.31 8.30 2.07
C LEU A 148 13.70 7.90 0.65
N GLN A 149 13.65 6.62 0.28
CA GLN A 149 14.04 6.19 -1.07
C GLN A 149 13.22 6.84 -2.19
N VAL A 150 11.97 7.25 -1.93
CA VAL A 150 11.15 7.95 -2.94
C VAL A 150 11.69 9.34 -3.29
N VAL A 151 12.46 9.97 -2.39
CA VAL A 151 13.06 11.29 -2.66
C VAL A 151 14.21 11.18 -3.67
N THR A 152 14.82 10.00 -3.75
CA THR A 152 15.87 9.69 -4.73
C THR A 152 15.25 9.34 -6.08
N ASP A 153 16.07 9.31 -7.13
CA ASP A 153 15.64 8.85 -8.45
C ASP A 153 15.37 7.33 -8.49
N HIS A 154 15.78 6.59 -7.45
CA HIS A 154 15.69 5.12 -7.35
C HIS A 154 14.69 4.66 -6.26
N GLY A 155 13.40 4.86 -6.54
CA GLY A 155 12.33 4.56 -5.58
C GLY A 155 12.13 3.07 -5.27
N LEU A 156 12.46 2.18 -6.21
CA LEU A 156 12.24 0.74 -6.06
C LEU A 156 13.35 -0.01 -5.31
N THR A 157 14.17 0.68 -4.54
CA THR A 157 15.34 0.10 -3.88
C THR A 157 14.99 -0.75 -2.65
N TRP A 158 15.76 -1.82 -2.49
CA TRP A 158 15.69 -2.92 -1.56
C TRP A 158 14.35 -3.66 -1.58
N ASN A 159 13.39 -3.14 -0.83
CA ASN A 159 12.03 -3.61 -0.89
C ASN A 159 11.30 -2.76 -1.92
N PHE A 160 11.08 -3.28 -3.12
CA PHE A 160 10.49 -2.51 -4.21
C PHE A 160 9.10 -1.97 -3.88
N ALA A 161 8.37 -2.52 -2.90
CA ALA A 161 7.07 -2.00 -2.48
C ALA A 161 7.20 -0.81 -1.50
N ALA A 162 8.37 -0.57 -0.94
CA ALA A 162 8.57 0.41 0.14
C ALA A 162 8.63 1.88 -0.33
N TRP A 163 8.67 2.16 -1.64
CA TRP A 163 8.51 3.52 -2.14
C TRP A 163 7.20 4.16 -1.66
N SER A 164 6.10 3.38 -1.61
CA SER A 164 4.80 3.86 -1.15
C SER A 164 4.79 4.16 0.35
N LEU A 165 5.53 3.37 1.14
CA LEU A 165 5.75 3.64 2.57
C LEU A 165 6.58 4.89 2.79
N SER A 166 7.54 5.16 1.91
CA SER A 166 8.31 6.40 1.92
C SER A 166 7.40 7.62 1.64
N VAL A 167 6.49 7.53 0.67
CA VAL A 167 5.47 8.58 0.43
C VAL A 167 4.50 8.73 1.61
N GLU A 168 4.08 7.62 2.22
CA GLU A 168 3.21 7.65 3.40
C GLU A 168 3.93 8.29 4.60
N TRP A 169 5.21 8.00 4.79
CA TRP A 169 6.04 8.64 5.82
C TRP A 169 6.15 10.15 5.61
N ILE A 170 6.39 10.59 4.38
CA ILE A 170 6.38 12.03 4.01
C ILE A 170 4.99 12.64 4.28
N SER A 171 3.92 11.94 3.92
CA SER A 171 2.54 12.40 4.20
C SER A 171 2.29 12.58 5.69
N TYR A 172 2.84 11.70 6.55
CA TYR A 172 2.78 11.87 8.00
C TYR A 172 3.59 13.06 8.48
N LEU A 173 4.74 13.34 7.88
CA LEU A 173 5.52 14.53 8.21
C LEU A 173 4.74 15.80 7.87
N LEU A 174 4.07 15.83 6.72
CA LEU A 174 3.26 16.96 6.25
C LEU A 174 1.89 17.07 6.93
N PHE A 175 1.43 16.02 7.61
CA PHE A 175 0.08 15.92 8.17
C PHE A 175 -0.39 17.15 8.98
N PRO A 176 0.40 17.78 9.87
CA PRO A 176 -0.05 18.96 10.61
C PRO A 176 -0.37 20.16 9.72
N LEU A 177 0.28 20.26 8.56
CA LEU A 177 0.03 21.32 7.57
C LEU A 177 -1.20 20.99 6.71
N LEU A 178 -1.48 19.70 6.49
CA LEU A 178 -2.58 19.23 5.64
C LEU A 178 -3.90 19.07 6.39
N ILE A 179 -3.89 18.77 7.69
CA ILE A 179 -5.11 18.54 8.49
C ILE A 179 -6.08 19.73 8.55
N PRO A 180 -5.65 21.02 8.48
CA PRO A 180 -6.60 22.14 8.38
C PRO A 180 -7.55 22.03 7.19
N LEU A 181 -7.14 21.36 6.10
CA LEU A 181 -7.98 21.13 4.91
C LEU A 181 -9.21 20.25 5.22
N ALA A 182 -9.11 19.36 6.21
CA ALA A 182 -10.20 18.49 6.63
C ALA A 182 -11.08 19.09 7.74
N VAL A 183 -10.46 19.87 8.63
CA VAL A 183 -11.09 20.29 9.89
C VAL A 183 -11.69 21.69 9.81
N THR A 184 -11.05 22.61 9.07
CA THR A 184 -11.54 23.99 8.99
C THR A 184 -12.59 24.10 7.89
N ARG A 185 -13.80 24.57 8.24
CA ARG A 185 -14.86 24.91 7.25
C ARG A 185 -14.51 26.21 6.52
N SER A 186 -13.38 26.21 5.82
CA SER A 186 -12.86 27.35 5.06
C SER A 186 -13.01 27.10 3.56
N ARG A 187 -13.00 28.16 2.74
CA ARG A 187 -12.95 28.06 1.27
C ARG A 187 -11.82 27.12 0.77
N TRP A 188 -10.72 27.03 1.53
CA TRP A 188 -9.58 26.16 1.25
C TRP A 188 -9.93 24.66 1.29
N SER A 189 -10.92 24.24 2.08
CA SER A 189 -11.36 22.83 2.10
C SER A 189 -12.02 22.42 0.78
N ASN A 190 -12.59 23.36 0.03
CA ASN A 190 -13.19 23.08 -1.27
C ASN A 190 -12.16 23.15 -2.41
N LEU A 191 -11.05 23.88 -2.23
CA LEU A 191 -9.96 23.95 -3.21
C LEU A 191 -9.00 22.77 -3.12
N ALA A 192 -8.84 22.16 -1.95
CA ALA A 192 -7.96 21.01 -1.73
C ALA A 192 -8.17 19.83 -2.71
N PRO A 193 -9.40 19.29 -2.88
CA PRO A 193 -9.63 18.20 -3.83
C PRO A 193 -9.41 18.63 -5.28
N LEU A 194 -9.71 19.89 -5.63
CA LEU A 194 -9.45 20.41 -6.98
C LEU A 194 -7.95 20.42 -7.27
N LEU A 195 -7.14 20.96 -6.35
CA LEU A 195 -5.69 20.99 -6.49
C LEU A 195 -5.10 19.57 -6.55
N ALA A 196 -5.54 18.66 -5.68
CA ALA A 196 -5.10 17.27 -5.69
C ALA A 196 -5.40 16.59 -7.04
N LEU A 197 -6.61 16.76 -7.57
CA LEU A 197 -6.98 16.22 -8.88
C LEU A 197 -6.21 16.89 -10.03
N THR A 198 -5.89 18.19 -9.93
CA THR A 198 -5.04 18.87 -10.92
C THR A 198 -3.62 18.32 -10.92
N VAL A 199 -3.02 18.05 -9.76
CA VAL A 199 -1.69 17.43 -9.67
C VAL A 199 -1.71 16.02 -10.26
N LEU A 200 -2.71 15.20 -9.92
CA LEU A 200 -2.87 13.87 -10.50
C LEU A 200 -3.09 13.92 -12.01
N ALA A 201 -3.90 14.86 -12.49
CA ALA A 201 -4.13 15.08 -13.91
C ALA A 201 -2.83 15.48 -14.62
N PHE A 202 -2.04 16.37 -14.04
CA PHE A 202 -0.74 16.75 -14.57
C PHE A 202 0.22 15.55 -14.66
N ILE A 203 0.31 14.73 -13.61
CA ILE A 203 1.19 13.54 -13.59
C ILE A 203 0.77 12.56 -14.69
N VAL A 204 -0.52 12.18 -14.74
CA VAL A 204 -0.97 11.14 -15.68
C VAL A 204 -0.94 11.62 -17.13
N HIS A 205 -1.16 12.91 -17.42
CA HIS A 205 -1.04 13.43 -18.79
C HIS A 205 0.42 13.64 -19.21
N SER A 206 1.33 13.94 -18.28
CA SER A 206 2.76 14.10 -18.59
C SER A 206 3.50 12.77 -18.71
N ARG A 207 3.10 11.75 -17.96
CA ARG A 207 3.76 10.42 -17.94
C ARG A 207 2.98 9.34 -18.69
N GLY A 208 1.73 9.59 -19.04
CA GLY A 208 0.83 8.59 -19.63
C GLY A 208 0.31 7.54 -18.64
N THR A 209 0.83 7.51 -17.41
CA THR A 209 0.51 6.55 -16.36
C THR A 209 0.65 7.18 -14.98
N LEU A 210 0.00 6.59 -13.97
CA LEU A 210 0.31 6.88 -12.58
C LEU A 210 1.39 5.97 -12.02
N ASP A 211 1.93 5.00 -12.77
CA ASP A 211 3.03 4.12 -12.34
C ASP A 211 4.38 4.87 -12.21
N VAL A 212 4.39 5.80 -11.26
CA VAL A 212 5.46 6.73 -10.93
C VAL A 212 5.79 6.49 -9.47
N THR A 213 6.99 5.97 -9.23
CA THR A 213 7.41 5.39 -7.94
C THR A 213 8.62 6.09 -7.32
N SER A 214 9.16 7.12 -7.97
CA SER A 214 10.29 7.91 -7.48
C SER A 214 10.14 9.41 -7.78
N GLY A 215 10.93 10.21 -7.07
CA GLY A 215 11.02 11.65 -7.22
C GLY A 215 9.77 12.42 -6.78
N ALA A 216 9.77 13.71 -7.12
CA ALA A 216 8.73 14.66 -6.74
C ALA A 216 7.33 14.27 -7.24
N LEU A 217 7.23 13.58 -8.39
CA LEU A 217 5.95 13.17 -8.94
C LEU A 217 5.30 12.03 -8.13
N ALA A 218 6.08 11.07 -7.64
CA ALA A 218 5.55 10.01 -6.77
C ALA A 218 5.08 10.57 -5.42
N ILE A 219 5.83 11.54 -4.87
CA ILE A 219 5.40 12.30 -3.67
C ILE A 219 4.11 13.06 -3.98
N GLY A 220 4.04 13.76 -5.11
CA GLY A 220 2.88 14.51 -5.56
C GLY A 220 1.63 13.63 -5.71
N ARG A 221 1.77 12.43 -6.29
CA ARG A 221 0.71 11.42 -6.42
C ARG A 221 0.15 11.04 -5.04
N GLY A 222 0.98 10.47 -4.17
CA GLY A 222 0.48 9.94 -2.90
C GLY A 222 0.03 11.02 -1.92
N VAL A 223 0.68 12.20 -1.89
CA VAL A 223 0.22 13.33 -1.05
C VAL A 223 -1.13 13.86 -1.54
N SER A 224 -1.35 13.95 -2.86
CA SER A 224 -2.64 14.41 -3.41
C SER A 224 -3.79 13.47 -3.01
N GLU A 225 -3.57 12.16 -3.13
CA GLU A 225 -4.55 11.14 -2.74
C GLU A 225 -4.77 11.07 -1.23
N PHE A 226 -3.71 11.24 -0.44
CA PHE A 226 -3.80 11.40 1.00
C PHE A 226 -4.69 12.60 1.37
N VAL A 227 -4.54 13.73 0.67
CA VAL A 227 -5.39 14.92 0.85
C VAL A 227 -6.86 14.64 0.47
N LEU A 228 -7.13 13.89 -0.60
CA LEU A 228 -8.49 13.45 -0.93
C LEU A 228 -9.10 12.64 0.24
N GLY A 229 -8.31 11.77 0.86
CA GLY A 229 -8.70 11.04 2.06
C GLY A 229 -9.02 11.93 3.26
N LEU A 230 -8.17 12.92 3.54
CA LEU A 230 -8.40 13.92 4.60
C LEU A 230 -9.72 14.66 4.37
N TRP A 231 -9.97 15.09 3.13
CA TRP A 231 -11.15 15.83 2.72
C TRP A 231 -12.46 15.04 2.89
N LEU A 232 -12.42 13.71 2.81
CA LEU A 232 -13.60 12.86 2.95
C LEU A 232 -14.21 12.88 4.35
N LEU A 233 -13.43 13.09 5.43
CA LEU A 233 -13.95 12.98 6.80
C LEU A 233 -15.20 13.85 7.07
N PRO A 234 -15.20 15.18 6.83
CA PRO A 234 -16.40 15.99 7.03
C PRO A 234 -17.56 15.56 6.13
N LYS A 235 -17.29 15.02 4.93
CA LYS A 235 -18.30 14.52 3.99
C LYS A 235 -18.93 13.21 4.48
N VAL A 236 -18.14 12.30 5.05
CA VAL A 236 -18.64 11.10 5.72
C VAL A 236 -19.54 11.48 6.89
N LYS A 237 -19.10 12.40 7.75
CA LYS A 237 -19.91 12.87 8.90
C LYS A 237 -21.24 13.48 8.43
N ALA A 238 -21.23 14.27 7.36
CA ALA A 238 -22.43 14.90 6.81
C ALA A 238 -23.33 13.96 6.02
N ALA A 239 -22.80 12.93 5.35
CA ALA A 239 -23.55 12.03 4.48
C ALA A 239 -24.18 10.84 5.24
N ARG A 240 -23.72 10.54 6.46
CA ARG A 240 -24.31 9.48 7.30
C ARG A 240 -25.80 9.67 7.60
N GLN A 241 -26.27 10.91 7.60
CA GLN A 241 -27.69 11.25 7.78
C GLN A 241 -28.53 11.03 6.50
N TRP A 242 -27.90 10.71 5.36
CA TRP A 242 -28.61 10.45 4.11
C TRP A 242 -28.97 8.97 3.99
N PRO A 243 -30.27 8.60 3.88
CA PRO A 243 -30.69 7.20 3.84
C PRO A 243 -30.07 6.39 2.70
N MET A 244 -29.85 7.03 1.53
CA MET A 244 -29.24 6.37 0.37
C MET A 244 -27.83 5.83 0.65
N MET A 245 -27.06 6.49 1.53
CA MET A 245 -25.68 6.08 1.84
C MET A 245 -25.64 4.80 2.68
N GLN A 246 -26.76 4.38 3.26
CA GLN A 246 -26.88 3.20 4.10
C GLN A 246 -27.59 2.03 3.37
N GLN A 247 -27.68 2.08 2.04
CA GLN A 247 -28.27 1.03 1.21
C GLN A 247 -27.21 0.13 0.56
N ASP A 248 -27.59 -1.12 0.24
CA ASP A 248 -26.70 -2.09 -0.40
C ASP A 248 -26.38 -1.73 -1.85
N LEU A 249 -27.34 -1.19 -2.61
CA LEU A 249 -27.13 -0.92 -4.03
C LEU A 249 -26.02 0.12 -4.27
N PRO A 250 -26.00 1.30 -3.62
CA PRO A 250 -24.90 2.25 -3.78
C PRO A 250 -23.54 1.67 -3.35
N LEU A 251 -23.51 0.87 -2.28
CA LEU A 251 -22.29 0.19 -1.85
C LEU A 251 -21.81 -0.82 -2.89
N LEU A 252 -22.70 -1.64 -3.44
CA LEU A 252 -22.38 -2.63 -4.47
C LEU A 252 -21.84 -1.95 -5.74
N LEU A 253 -22.52 -0.91 -6.22
CA LEU A 253 -22.10 -0.16 -7.40
C LEU A 253 -20.74 0.48 -7.18
N ALA A 254 -20.52 1.12 -6.03
CA ALA A 254 -19.23 1.73 -5.71
C ALA A 254 -18.11 0.69 -5.54
N PHE A 255 -18.44 -0.51 -5.04
CA PHE A 255 -17.48 -1.62 -4.92
C PHE A 255 -17.10 -2.22 -6.28
N LEU A 256 -18.07 -2.42 -7.18
CA LEU A 256 -17.83 -3.02 -8.50
C LEU A 256 -17.20 -2.05 -9.49
N LEU A 257 -17.42 -0.74 -9.33
CA LEU A 257 -16.96 0.27 -10.29
C LEU A 257 -15.43 0.23 -10.53
N PRO A 258 -14.53 0.22 -9.52
CA PRO A 258 -13.10 0.08 -9.77
C PRO A 258 -12.73 -1.17 -10.56
N PHE A 259 -13.34 -2.32 -10.25
CA PHE A 259 -13.10 -3.57 -10.97
C PHE A 259 -13.54 -3.50 -12.43
N ALA A 260 -14.67 -2.84 -12.70
CA ALA A 260 -15.18 -2.63 -14.06
C ALA A 260 -14.27 -1.70 -14.87
N LEU A 261 -13.82 -0.59 -14.28
CA LEU A 261 -12.90 0.35 -14.94
C LEU A 261 -11.56 -0.31 -15.26
N MET A 262 -11.05 -1.14 -14.35
CA MET A 262 -9.79 -1.87 -14.52
C MET A 262 -9.82 -2.98 -15.59
N GLN A 263 -10.97 -3.29 -16.18
CA GLN A 263 -11.02 -4.23 -17.32
C GLN A 263 -10.42 -3.66 -18.60
N PHE A 264 -10.25 -2.34 -18.67
CA PHE A 264 -9.77 -1.63 -19.86
C PHE A 264 -8.33 -1.15 -19.67
N THR A 265 -7.63 -0.88 -20.77
CA THR A 265 -6.32 -0.24 -20.73
C THR A 265 -6.46 1.18 -20.17
N MET A 266 -5.61 1.53 -19.21
CA MET A 266 -5.70 2.82 -18.53
C MET A 266 -5.26 3.97 -19.44
N THR A 267 -6.22 4.82 -19.78
CA THR A 267 -5.96 6.16 -20.35
C THR A 267 -5.89 7.19 -19.23
N PRO A 268 -5.27 8.37 -19.45
CA PRO A 268 -5.26 9.45 -18.46
C PRO A 268 -6.64 9.78 -17.85
N GLN A 269 -7.69 9.78 -18.68
CA GLN A 269 -9.06 10.06 -18.24
C GLN A 269 -9.62 8.90 -17.41
N LEU A 270 -9.38 7.66 -17.84
CA LEU A 270 -9.85 6.48 -17.13
C LEU A 270 -9.15 6.31 -15.78
N THR A 271 -7.86 6.64 -15.69
CA THR A 271 -7.12 6.66 -14.43
C THR A 271 -7.69 7.68 -13.45
N LEU A 272 -7.98 8.91 -13.88
CA LEU A 272 -8.62 9.91 -13.01
C LEU A 272 -10.03 9.50 -12.57
N LEU A 273 -10.79 8.85 -13.46
CA LEU A 273 -12.09 8.29 -13.14
C LEU A 273 -11.97 7.16 -12.10
N LEU A 274 -10.96 6.31 -12.20
CA LEU A 274 -10.66 5.26 -11.23
C LEU A 274 -10.32 5.84 -9.85
N ILE A 275 -9.45 6.86 -9.78
CA ILE A 275 -9.15 7.55 -8.51
C ILE A 275 -10.44 8.12 -7.90
N SER A 276 -11.29 8.74 -8.73
CA SER A 276 -12.59 9.25 -8.29
C SER A 276 -13.52 8.12 -7.81
N ALA A 277 -13.49 6.95 -8.45
CA ALA A 277 -14.22 5.76 -8.04
C ALA A 277 -13.72 5.23 -6.68
N TYR A 278 -12.42 5.28 -6.39
CA TYR A 278 -11.89 4.95 -5.06
C TYR A 278 -12.34 5.94 -3.99
N VAL A 279 -12.33 7.24 -4.29
CA VAL A 279 -12.87 8.26 -3.38
C VAL A 279 -14.34 7.98 -3.08
N LEU A 280 -15.15 7.65 -4.09
CA LEU A 280 -16.56 7.29 -3.96
C LEU A 280 -16.76 6.02 -3.12
N LEU A 281 -16.00 4.95 -3.42
CA LEU A 281 -16.03 3.69 -2.67
C LEU A 281 -15.73 3.91 -1.20
N ILE A 282 -14.64 4.63 -0.90
CA ILE A 282 -14.23 4.92 0.48
C ILE A 282 -15.28 5.78 1.19
N TRP A 283 -15.84 6.78 0.51
CA TRP A 283 -16.88 7.64 1.07
C TRP A 283 -18.12 6.84 1.47
N ILE A 284 -18.65 6.01 0.56
CA ILE A 284 -19.84 5.19 0.80
C ILE A 284 -19.55 4.12 1.85
N ALA A 285 -18.40 3.43 1.77
CA ALA A 285 -17.98 2.42 2.73
C ALA A 285 -17.89 2.98 4.17
N ALA A 286 -17.33 4.19 4.34
CA ALA A 286 -17.23 4.84 5.64
C ALA A 286 -18.58 5.30 6.23
N CYS A 287 -19.63 5.38 5.40
CA CYS A 287 -20.99 5.72 5.82
C CYS A 287 -21.83 4.52 6.29
N GLN A 288 -21.36 3.28 6.12
CA GLN A 288 -22.18 2.08 6.35
C GLN A 288 -22.58 1.86 7.82
N GLY A 289 -21.80 2.40 8.78
CA GLY A 289 -22.08 2.27 10.21
C GLY A 289 -22.26 0.80 10.65
N ASP A 290 -22.97 0.57 11.75
CA ASP A 290 -23.16 -0.77 12.32
C ASP A 290 -24.33 -1.55 11.69
N ARG A 291 -24.79 -1.15 10.49
CA ARG A 291 -25.95 -1.79 9.85
C ARG A 291 -25.62 -3.24 9.48
N GLN A 292 -26.66 -4.07 9.43
CA GLN A 292 -26.54 -5.48 9.07
C GLN A 292 -27.25 -5.70 7.73
N SER A 293 -26.50 -6.14 6.71
CA SER A 293 -27.06 -6.52 5.41
C SER A 293 -26.32 -7.73 4.82
N PRO A 294 -26.91 -8.46 3.87
CA PRO A 294 -26.24 -9.60 3.24
C PRO A 294 -24.91 -9.19 2.56
N LEU A 295 -24.91 -8.06 1.85
CA LEU A 295 -23.70 -7.54 1.21
C LEU A 295 -22.64 -7.16 2.23
N LEU A 296 -23.02 -6.48 3.31
CA LEU A 296 -22.07 -6.17 4.38
C LEU A 296 -21.56 -7.41 5.08
N ARG A 297 -22.39 -8.42 5.32
CA ARG A 297 -21.91 -9.68 5.90
C ARG A 297 -20.95 -10.42 4.97
N LEU A 298 -21.09 -10.25 3.65
CA LEU A 298 -20.14 -10.78 2.69
C LEU A 298 -18.81 -10.01 2.71
N LEU A 299 -18.85 -8.68 2.73
CA LEU A 299 -17.65 -7.84 2.65
C LEU A 299 -16.95 -7.64 4.01
N ASP A 300 -17.71 -7.59 5.10
CA ASP A 300 -17.30 -7.36 6.48
C ASP A 300 -17.49 -8.63 7.32
N ASN A 301 -16.62 -9.61 7.10
CA ASN A 301 -16.64 -10.89 7.82
C ASN A 301 -15.29 -11.17 8.48
N ARG A 302 -15.21 -12.27 9.24
CA ARG A 302 -13.99 -12.64 9.97
C ARG A 302 -12.78 -12.82 9.05
N VAL A 303 -12.95 -13.41 7.87
CA VAL A 303 -11.89 -13.67 6.91
C VAL A 303 -11.42 -12.37 6.26
N THR A 304 -12.34 -11.53 5.77
CA THR A 304 -11.97 -10.27 5.12
C THR A 304 -11.35 -9.28 6.10
N ASN A 305 -11.83 -9.22 7.34
CA ASN A 305 -11.18 -8.45 8.40
C ASN A 305 -9.81 -9.00 8.76
N TRP A 306 -9.66 -10.32 8.82
CA TRP A 306 -8.36 -10.94 9.11
C TRP A 306 -7.34 -10.64 8.00
N LEU A 307 -7.74 -10.74 6.72
CA LEU A 307 -6.90 -10.32 5.59
C LEU A 307 -6.59 -8.81 5.64
N GLY A 308 -7.56 -7.99 6.05
CA GLY A 308 -7.38 -6.56 6.28
C GLY A 308 -6.37 -6.25 7.40
N ASP A 309 -6.41 -7.00 8.49
CA ASP A 309 -5.44 -6.91 9.59
C ASP A 309 -4.02 -7.28 9.12
N LEU A 310 -3.90 -8.31 8.27
CA LEU A 310 -2.65 -8.76 7.66
C LEU A 310 -2.20 -7.91 6.46
N SER A 311 -3.02 -6.96 5.98
CA SER A 311 -2.77 -6.23 4.73
C SER A 311 -1.38 -5.61 4.66
N TYR A 312 -0.88 -5.09 5.78
CA TYR A 312 0.45 -4.50 5.86
C TYR A 312 1.57 -5.55 5.69
N SER A 313 1.45 -6.69 6.36
CA SER A 313 2.38 -7.81 6.24
C SER A 313 2.37 -8.40 4.83
N ILE A 314 1.18 -8.61 4.26
CA ILE A 314 0.99 -9.09 2.88
C ILE A 314 1.68 -8.13 1.92
N TYR A 315 1.41 -6.82 2.05
CA TYR A 315 1.98 -5.79 1.21
C TYR A 315 3.51 -5.68 1.34
N LEU A 316 4.11 -5.95 2.50
CA LEU A 316 5.56 -5.78 2.62
C LEU A 316 6.35 -7.06 2.32
N LEU A 317 5.80 -8.21 2.68
CA LEU A 317 6.45 -9.51 2.50
C LEU A 317 6.34 -10.01 1.06
N HIS A 318 5.37 -9.58 0.26
CA HIS A 318 5.26 -10.06 -1.12
C HIS A 318 6.49 -9.71 -1.96
N ALA A 319 7.10 -8.54 -1.73
CA ALA A 319 8.33 -8.17 -2.42
C ALA A 319 9.48 -9.13 -2.10
N LEU A 320 9.63 -9.50 -0.82
CA LEU A 320 10.62 -10.48 -0.38
C LEU A 320 10.31 -11.87 -0.95
N VAL A 321 9.06 -12.32 -0.85
CA VAL A 321 8.63 -13.66 -1.32
C VAL A 321 8.81 -13.80 -2.83
N LEU A 322 8.47 -12.78 -3.61
CA LEU A 322 8.60 -12.84 -5.06
C LEU A 322 10.05 -12.70 -5.52
N LEU A 323 10.78 -11.71 -5.03
CA LEU A 323 12.16 -11.45 -5.47
C LEU A 323 13.13 -12.52 -4.91
N THR A 324 13.24 -12.62 -3.59
CA THR A 324 14.15 -13.56 -2.94
C THR A 324 13.69 -15.01 -3.11
N GLY A 325 12.38 -15.26 -3.16
CA GLY A 325 11.87 -16.61 -3.43
C GLY A 325 12.22 -17.10 -4.83
N CYS A 326 12.12 -16.24 -5.86
CA CYS A 326 12.56 -16.57 -7.21
C CYS A 326 14.07 -16.87 -7.25
N GLU A 327 14.90 -16.00 -6.64
CA GLU A 327 16.34 -16.22 -6.51
C GLU A 327 16.68 -17.54 -5.81
N LEU A 328 16.04 -17.81 -4.69
CA LEU A 328 16.30 -19.01 -3.89
C LEU A 328 15.92 -20.29 -4.66
N VAL A 329 14.77 -20.29 -5.34
CA VAL A 329 14.36 -21.44 -6.15
C VAL A 329 15.31 -21.65 -7.33
N HIS A 330 15.75 -20.58 -7.99
CA HIS A 330 16.74 -20.69 -9.07
C HIS A 330 18.08 -21.22 -8.57
N TYR A 331 18.55 -20.75 -7.41
CA TYR A 331 19.80 -21.20 -6.79
C TYR A 331 19.75 -22.68 -6.39
N LEU A 332 18.65 -23.13 -5.79
CA LEU A 332 18.50 -24.52 -5.31
C LEU A 332 18.14 -25.51 -6.42
N ALA A 333 17.36 -25.07 -7.41
CA ALA A 333 16.81 -25.92 -8.47
C ALA A 333 16.68 -25.13 -9.78
N PRO A 334 17.79 -24.79 -10.46
CA PRO A 334 17.75 -23.97 -11.68
C PRO A 334 16.90 -24.62 -12.78
N GLY A 335 16.95 -25.95 -12.91
CA GLY A 335 16.11 -26.69 -13.85
C GLY A 335 14.60 -26.51 -13.60
N LEU A 336 14.16 -26.30 -12.36
CA LEU A 336 12.76 -26.03 -12.03
C LEU A 336 12.33 -24.67 -12.55
N THR A 337 13.16 -23.64 -12.42
CA THR A 337 12.85 -22.30 -12.95
C THR A 337 12.79 -22.29 -14.48
N VAL A 338 13.72 -22.97 -15.15
CA VAL A 338 13.71 -23.12 -16.61
C VAL A 338 12.45 -23.85 -17.07
N TRP A 339 12.11 -24.98 -16.42
CA TRP A 339 10.88 -25.71 -16.71
C TRP A 339 9.63 -24.86 -16.48
N TRP A 340 9.62 -24.08 -15.39
CA TRP A 340 8.50 -23.23 -15.00
C TRP A 340 8.21 -22.14 -16.02
N TYR A 341 9.22 -21.36 -16.40
CA TYR A 341 9.05 -20.27 -17.36
C TYR A 341 8.77 -20.76 -18.80
N ALA A 342 8.97 -22.05 -19.08
CA ALA A 342 8.57 -22.68 -20.34
C ALA A 342 7.11 -23.21 -20.32
N GLN A 343 6.42 -23.21 -19.18
CA GLN A 343 5.05 -23.72 -19.10
C GLN A 343 4.04 -22.78 -19.77
N THR A 344 3.09 -23.38 -20.49
CA THR A 344 1.94 -22.66 -21.08
C THR A 344 0.60 -23.06 -20.47
N ASN A 345 0.55 -24.13 -19.68
CA ASN A 345 -0.68 -24.65 -19.08
C ASN A 345 -1.26 -23.68 -18.02
N PRO A 346 -2.44 -23.07 -18.25
CA PRO A 346 -3.02 -22.09 -17.32
C PRO A 346 -3.37 -22.68 -15.95
N LEU A 347 -3.66 -23.99 -15.85
CA LEU A 347 -3.95 -24.63 -14.57
C LEU A 347 -2.72 -24.62 -13.65
N LEU A 348 -1.52 -24.79 -14.21
CA LEU A 348 -0.29 -24.67 -13.43
C LEU A 348 -0.09 -23.25 -12.91
N GLY A 349 -0.40 -22.23 -13.72
CA GLY A 349 -0.39 -20.82 -13.29
C GLY A 349 -1.35 -20.56 -12.12
N VAL A 350 -2.58 -21.07 -12.18
CA VAL A 350 -3.56 -20.94 -11.09
C VAL A 350 -3.06 -21.64 -9.82
N LEU A 351 -2.58 -22.89 -9.93
CA LEU A 351 -2.08 -23.64 -8.78
C LEU A 351 -0.86 -22.96 -8.14
N ALA A 352 0.07 -22.46 -8.94
CA ALA A 352 1.23 -21.72 -8.45
C ALA A 352 0.84 -20.39 -7.79
N THR A 353 -0.17 -19.70 -8.33
CA THR A 353 -0.72 -18.47 -7.71
C THR A 353 -1.32 -18.78 -6.35
N LEU A 354 -2.15 -19.84 -6.24
CA LEU A 354 -2.75 -20.26 -4.98
C LEU A 354 -1.69 -20.68 -3.95
N LEU A 355 -0.65 -21.41 -4.39
CA LEU A 355 0.46 -21.79 -3.54
C LEU A 355 1.23 -20.56 -3.04
N MET A 356 1.56 -19.63 -3.93
CA MET A 356 2.26 -18.39 -3.58
C MET A 356 1.44 -17.55 -2.59
N LEU A 357 0.12 -17.40 -2.82
CA LEU A 357 -0.76 -16.69 -1.89
C LEU A 357 -0.85 -17.41 -0.53
N ALA A 358 -0.93 -18.74 -0.51
CA ALA A 358 -0.95 -19.51 0.74
C ALA A 358 0.34 -19.31 1.55
N VAL A 359 1.51 -19.38 0.88
CA VAL A 359 2.82 -19.11 1.51
C VAL A 359 2.88 -17.68 2.03
N LEU A 360 2.51 -16.69 1.20
CA LEU A 360 2.54 -15.28 1.58
C LEU A 360 1.61 -14.98 2.76
N ILE A 361 0.37 -15.47 2.74
CA ILE A 361 -0.60 -15.28 3.83
C ILE A 361 -0.12 -15.97 5.10
N GLY A 362 0.45 -17.17 5.00
CA GLY A 362 1.05 -17.88 6.13
C GLY A 362 2.19 -17.09 6.77
N LEU A 363 3.16 -16.62 5.97
CA LEU A 363 4.26 -15.78 6.43
C LEU A 363 3.77 -14.45 7.02
N SER A 364 2.74 -13.86 6.41
CA SER A 364 2.09 -12.63 6.88
C SER A 364 1.44 -12.84 8.24
N ALA A 365 0.73 -13.95 8.45
CA ALA A 365 0.12 -14.29 9.72
C ALA A 365 1.17 -14.52 10.82
N LEU A 366 2.28 -15.18 10.49
CA LEU A 366 3.41 -15.39 11.41
C LEU A 366 4.07 -14.05 11.78
N SER A 367 4.40 -13.22 10.79
CA SER A 367 4.93 -11.86 11.01
C SER A 367 4.02 -11.03 11.89
N TYR A 368 2.73 -11.03 11.59
CA TYR A 368 1.75 -10.21 12.29
C TYR A 368 1.63 -10.59 13.78
N THR A 369 1.63 -11.89 14.06
CA THR A 369 1.45 -12.44 15.41
C THR A 369 2.73 -12.40 16.25
N LEU A 370 3.87 -12.70 15.63
CA LEU A 370 5.16 -12.86 16.33
C LEU A 370 5.99 -11.57 16.38
N LEU A 371 5.88 -10.71 15.36
CA LEU A 371 6.71 -9.52 15.23
C LEU A 371 5.88 -8.24 15.40
N GLU A 372 4.92 -7.99 14.52
CA GLU A 372 4.25 -6.69 14.42
C GLU A 372 3.44 -6.35 15.67
N ARG A 373 2.48 -7.21 16.05
CA ARG A 373 1.63 -6.96 17.23
C ARG A 373 2.44 -6.85 18.52
N PRO A 374 3.36 -7.77 18.85
CA PRO A 374 4.14 -7.69 20.08
C PRO A 374 5.03 -6.44 20.13
N LEU A 375 5.74 -6.16 19.04
CA LEU A 375 6.69 -5.05 18.99
C LEU A 375 5.97 -3.70 19.01
N GLN A 376 4.88 -3.56 18.25
CA GLN A 376 4.04 -2.37 18.31
C GLN A 376 3.49 -2.13 19.73
N ARG A 377 3.03 -3.16 20.44
CA ARG A 377 2.56 -3.03 21.83
C ARG A 377 3.68 -2.57 22.78
N ARG A 378 4.88 -3.15 22.65
CA ARG A 378 6.06 -2.79 23.48
C ARG A 378 6.50 -1.36 23.22
N LEU A 379 6.71 -0.98 21.95
CA LEU A 379 7.17 0.36 21.58
C LEU A 379 6.16 1.47 21.93
N ARG A 380 4.85 1.18 21.83
CA ARG A 380 3.81 2.12 22.27
C ARG A 380 3.79 2.33 23.79
N ARG A 381 4.14 1.32 24.59
CA ARG A 381 4.28 1.48 26.06
C ARG A 381 5.48 2.35 26.42
N LEU A 382 6.62 2.16 25.75
CA LEU A 382 7.81 3.01 25.94
C LEU A 382 7.53 4.48 25.65
N GLY A 383 6.73 4.76 24.60
CA GLY A 383 6.29 6.11 24.28
C GLY A 383 5.35 6.76 25.32
N LYS A 384 4.66 5.96 26.15
CA LYS A 384 3.87 6.47 27.28
C LYS A 384 4.73 6.76 28.50
N ALA A 385 5.75 5.94 28.76
CA ALA A 385 6.63 6.07 29.93
C ALA A 385 7.61 7.26 29.83
N ARG A 386 7.93 7.73 28.61
CA ARG A 386 8.86 8.85 28.37
C ARG A 386 8.26 10.25 28.51
N GLN A 387 6.98 10.38 28.83
CA GLN A 387 6.39 11.66 29.22
C GLN A 387 6.12 11.61 30.72
N PRO A 388 6.97 12.22 31.57
CA PRO A 388 6.55 12.52 32.92
C PRO A 388 5.32 13.41 32.82
N VAL A 389 4.35 13.13 33.68
CA VAL A 389 3.19 13.96 33.98
C VAL A 389 3.67 15.40 34.15
N MET A 390 3.45 16.27 33.16
CA MET A 390 3.42 17.72 33.35
C MET A 390 2.00 18.14 33.78
N GLU A 391 1.39 17.37 34.68
CA GLU A 391 0.41 17.93 35.62
C GLU A 391 1.22 18.30 36.86
N GLN A 392 1.00 19.51 37.36
CA GLN A 392 1.69 20.16 38.48
C GLN A 392 2.94 20.97 38.12
N ALA A 393 2.71 22.16 37.56
CA ALA A 393 3.31 23.40 38.06
C ALA A 393 2.60 24.61 37.44
N GLY A 394 1.89 25.39 38.27
CA GLY A 394 1.38 26.74 37.95
C GLY A 394 -0.10 26.81 37.63
#